data_AF-A0A9D5T9I9-F1
#
_entry.id   AF-A0A9D5T9I9-F1
#
_cell.length_a   1.000
_cell.length_b   1.000
_cell.length_c   1.000
_cell.angle_alpha   90.00
_cell.angle_beta   90.00
_cell.angle_gamma   90.00
#
_symmetry.space_group_name_H-M   'P 1'
#
loop_
_entity.id
_entity.type
_entity.pdbx_description
1 polymer ?
#
loop_
_entity_poly.entity_id
_entity_poly.type
_entity_poly.pdbx_seq_one_letter_code
_entity_poly.pdbx_strand_id
1 'polypeptide(L)'
;MKFINVRENTNVYGDGIHDDTKALQDCIDKVRDGGTVYFPDGTYLLSGALIFYSYQHIKLSDKAVLLRSDKPDCLTRYLMASYSEPEWTGYDGTHDVVISGGIFDGNGNFNEKCTLLNTVHCNNILIENCRFVHCSRWHFIEINGTANTTIRNCVFDGPTYTYKPAELLNEQVQLDLSRHGSYGPVYNCDGKLIDFCSDDTTCSNIVLENNIFKCDGFPGIGHHGDCNHNNIIIRNNIFDGPSGSHSGSRGYIIFRPQATEITVENNVFIAPENEYDSPNVGIVIENPVPDTLTEKENLYLGHFTEKVFRGDNIYKK
;
A
#
# COMPACT_ATOMS: atom_id res chain seq x y z
N MET A 1 6.16 -23.80 15.70
CA MET A 1 5.62 -22.47 15.35
C MET A 1 4.17 -22.42 15.82
N LYS A 2 3.77 -21.40 16.57
CA LYS A 2 2.42 -21.29 17.14
C LYS A 2 1.41 -21.02 16.01
N PHE A 3 0.22 -21.60 16.09
CA PHE A 3 -0.85 -21.39 15.11
C PHE A 3 -2.14 -21.03 15.86
N ILE A 4 -2.80 -19.95 15.46
CA ILE A 4 -4.07 -19.49 16.02
C ILE A 4 -5.07 -19.34 14.89
N ASN A 5 -6.19 -20.07 14.94
CA ASN A 5 -7.35 -19.77 14.09
C ASN A 5 -8.22 -18.76 14.84
N VAL A 6 -8.49 -17.60 14.23
CA VAL A 6 -9.24 -16.53 14.91
C VAL A 6 -10.64 -16.95 15.33
N ARG A 7 -11.25 -17.93 14.65
CA ARG A 7 -12.61 -18.43 14.96
C ARG A 7 -12.65 -19.37 16.17
N GLU A 8 -11.51 -19.76 16.73
CA GLU A 8 -11.45 -20.44 18.02
C GLU A 8 -11.68 -19.45 19.19
N ASN A 9 -11.53 -18.14 18.94
CA ASN A 9 -11.95 -17.11 19.87
C ASN A 9 -13.46 -16.86 19.68
N THR A 10 -14.27 -17.18 20.69
CA THR A 10 -15.74 -17.04 20.65
C THR A 10 -16.22 -15.59 20.51
N ASN A 11 -15.33 -14.61 20.70
CA ASN A 11 -15.61 -13.19 20.53
C ASN A 11 -15.29 -12.68 19.11
N VAL A 12 -14.87 -13.56 18.19
CA VAL A 12 -14.67 -13.23 16.77
C VAL A 12 -15.87 -13.77 15.97
N TYR A 13 -16.70 -12.86 15.46
CA TYR A 13 -17.96 -13.13 14.79
C TYR A 13 -17.82 -13.32 13.28
N GLY A 14 -16.98 -12.54 12.61
CA GLY A 14 -16.73 -12.64 11.17
C GLY A 14 -17.98 -12.47 10.31
N ASP A 15 -18.95 -11.68 10.75
CA ASP A 15 -20.25 -11.47 10.10
C ASP A 15 -20.43 -10.08 9.46
N GLY A 16 -19.43 -9.21 9.58
CA GLY A 16 -19.43 -7.85 9.06
C GLY A 16 -20.32 -6.88 9.84
N ILE A 17 -20.86 -7.28 10.99
CA ILE A 17 -21.76 -6.48 11.82
C ILE A 17 -21.16 -6.24 13.20
N HIS A 18 -20.65 -7.30 13.84
CA HIS A 18 -20.02 -7.18 15.15
C HIS A 18 -18.58 -6.71 15.02
N ASP A 19 -18.18 -5.79 15.89
CA ASP A 19 -16.82 -5.30 15.97
C ASP A 19 -15.88 -6.40 16.49
N ASP A 20 -15.05 -6.92 15.60
CA ASP A 20 -14.13 -8.02 15.88
C ASP A 20 -12.74 -7.53 16.35
N THR A 21 -12.49 -6.21 16.34
CA THR A 21 -11.15 -5.62 16.43
C THR A 21 -10.35 -6.12 17.62
N LYS A 22 -10.91 -6.02 18.83
CA LYS A 22 -10.20 -6.39 20.06
C LYS A 22 -9.93 -7.90 20.11
N ALA A 23 -10.93 -8.70 19.76
CA ALA A 23 -10.83 -10.15 19.79
C ALA A 23 -9.84 -10.69 18.74
N LEU A 24 -9.73 -10.02 17.59
CA LEU A 24 -8.72 -10.31 16.57
C LEU A 24 -7.32 -9.88 17.00
N GLN A 25 -7.18 -8.69 17.59
CA GLN A 25 -5.89 -8.25 18.14
C GLN A 25 -5.40 -9.23 19.22
N ASP A 26 -6.28 -9.70 20.11
CA ASP A 26 -5.93 -10.72 21.11
C ASP A 26 -5.41 -12.03 20.47
N CYS A 27 -5.88 -12.39 19.28
CA CYS A 27 -5.37 -13.54 18.54
C CYS A 27 -3.97 -13.27 17.94
N ILE A 28 -3.72 -12.05 17.46
CA ILE A 28 -2.39 -11.61 16.98
C ILE A 28 -1.39 -11.55 18.13
N ASP A 29 -1.78 -11.00 19.27
CA ASP A 29 -0.95 -10.87 20.46
C ASP A 29 -0.55 -12.24 21.03
N LYS A 30 -1.39 -13.27 20.87
CA LYS A 30 -1.04 -14.64 21.26
C LYS A 30 0.18 -15.16 20.49
N VAL A 31 0.48 -14.68 19.29
CA VAL A 31 1.67 -15.07 18.53
C VAL A 31 2.67 -13.91 18.40
N ARG A 32 2.71 -12.99 19.38
CA ARG A 32 3.59 -11.81 19.38
C ARG A 32 5.07 -12.16 19.15
N ASP A 33 5.53 -13.27 19.72
CA ASP A 33 6.92 -13.76 19.59
C ASP A 33 7.13 -14.65 18.35
N GLY A 34 6.17 -14.64 17.42
CA GLY A 34 6.19 -15.40 16.18
C GLY A 34 5.16 -16.54 16.11
N GLY A 35 4.68 -16.80 14.90
CA GLY A 35 3.64 -17.78 14.63
C GLY A 35 2.67 -17.35 13.54
N THR A 36 1.69 -18.19 13.27
CA THR A 36 0.65 -17.93 12.26
C THR A 36 -0.66 -17.57 12.94
N VAL A 37 -1.30 -16.49 12.49
CA VAL A 37 -2.72 -16.23 12.74
C VAL A 37 -3.48 -16.47 11.47
N TYR A 38 -4.45 -17.38 11.51
CA TYR A 38 -5.30 -17.72 10.39
C TYR A 38 -6.69 -17.11 10.51
N PHE A 39 -7.13 -16.42 9.45
CA PHE A 39 -8.46 -15.85 9.27
C PHE A 39 -9.24 -16.69 8.25
N PRO A 40 -10.17 -17.57 8.69
CA PRO A 40 -11.08 -18.28 7.80
C PRO A 40 -11.99 -17.34 7.00
N ASP A 41 -12.80 -17.90 6.10
CA ASP A 41 -13.83 -17.14 5.39
C ASP A 41 -14.75 -16.39 6.38
N GLY A 42 -15.02 -15.12 6.09
CA GLY A 42 -15.83 -14.25 6.94
C GLY A 42 -15.55 -12.78 6.67
N THR A 43 -16.41 -11.90 7.17
CA THR A 43 -16.23 -10.45 7.11
C THR A 43 -15.96 -9.94 8.52
N TYR A 44 -14.77 -9.43 8.75
CA TYR A 44 -14.28 -8.99 10.04
C TYR A 44 -14.37 -7.47 10.12
N LEU A 45 -15.36 -6.95 10.85
CA LEU A 45 -15.57 -5.51 10.98
C LEU A 45 -14.55 -4.93 11.97
N LEU A 46 -13.80 -3.91 11.54
CA LEU A 46 -12.71 -3.30 12.29
C LEU A 46 -13.00 -1.82 12.65
N SER A 47 -12.93 -1.51 13.94
CA SER A 47 -12.99 -0.17 14.54
C SER A 47 -11.64 0.43 14.88
N GLY A 48 -10.56 -0.30 14.64
CA GLY A 48 -9.19 0.11 14.85
C GLY A 48 -8.21 -0.72 14.04
N ALA A 49 -6.97 -0.25 13.92
CA ALA A 49 -5.92 -0.98 13.25
C ALA A 49 -5.55 -2.27 14.01
N LEU A 50 -5.39 -3.36 13.27
CA LEU A 50 -4.71 -4.56 13.75
C LEU A 50 -3.20 -4.34 13.67
N ILE A 51 -2.51 -4.56 14.79
CA ILE A 51 -1.07 -4.33 14.91
C ILE A 51 -0.33 -5.65 14.85
N PHE A 52 0.55 -5.81 13.86
CA PHE A 52 1.37 -7.02 13.70
C PHE A 52 2.79 -6.84 14.22
N TYR A 53 3.44 -7.95 14.55
CA TYR A 53 4.77 -8.04 15.17
C TYR A 53 5.71 -8.90 14.34
N SER A 54 7.00 -8.90 14.71
CA SER A 54 8.01 -9.69 14.02
C SER A 54 7.72 -11.20 14.04
N TYR A 55 8.25 -11.91 13.04
CA TYR A 55 8.14 -13.38 12.89
C TYR A 55 6.70 -13.92 12.73
N GLN A 56 5.76 -13.06 12.35
CA GLN A 56 4.36 -13.42 12.19
C GLN A 56 4.01 -13.78 10.75
N HIS A 57 3.12 -14.77 10.60
CA HIS A 57 2.37 -15.02 9.38
C HIS A 57 0.91 -14.69 9.61
N ILE A 58 0.46 -13.55 9.10
CA ILE A 58 -0.94 -13.17 9.05
C ILE A 58 -1.54 -13.80 7.79
N LYS A 59 -2.23 -14.92 7.95
CA LYS A 59 -2.77 -15.73 6.86
C LYS A 59 -4.28 -15.57 6.78
N LEU A 60 -4.76 -14.96 5.72
CA LEU A 60 -6.18 -14.84 5.43
C LEU A 60 -6.58 -15.84 4.34
N SER A 61 -7.76 -16.43 4.45
CA SER A 61 -8.39 -17.10 3.32
C SER A 61 -8.71 -16.08 2.21
N ASP A 62 -8.79 -16.53 0.96
CA ASP A 62 -9.09 -15.64 -0.19
C ASP A 62 -10.45 -14.93 -0.09
N LYS A 63 -11.33 -15.40 0.81
CA LYS A 63 -12.67 -14.84 1.05
C LYS A 63 -12.80 -14.17 2.42
N ALA A 64 -11.74 -14.11 3.22
CA ALA A 64 -11.72 -13.31 4.44
C ALA A 64 -11.66 -11.83 4.06
N VAL A 65 -12.54 -11.02 4.63
CA VAL A 65 -12.60 -9.57 4.42
C VAL A 65 -12.27 -8.86 5.72
N LEU A 66 -11.24 -8.02 5.73
CA LEU A 66 -11.04 -7.02 6.78
C LEU A 66 -11.79 -5.75 6.34
N LEU A 67 -12.86 -5.41 7.05
CA LEU A 67 -13.79 -4.36 6.66
C LEU A 67 -13.71 -3.16 7.61
N ARG A 68 -13.47 -1.97 7.07
CA ARG A 68 -13.51 -0.72 7.85
C ARG A 68 -14.91 -0.44 8.38
N SER A 69 -15.02 -0.11 9.67
CA SER A 69 -16.26 0.36 10.32
C SER A 69 -16.46 1.88 10.22
N ASP A 70 -17.62 2.35 10.66
CA ASP A 70 -18.05 3.76 10.70
C ASP A 70 -17.54 4.55 11.92
N LYS A 71 -16.63 3.98 12.71
CA LYS A 71 -16.09 4.60 13.93
C LYS A 71 -15.18 5.80 13.61
N PRO A 72 -14.98 6.73 14.58
CA PRO A 72 -14.28 8.00 14.35
C PRO A 72 -12.94 7.85 13.63
N ASP A 73 -12.70 8.79 12.72
CA ASP A 73 -11.69 8.71 11.68
C ASP A 73 -10.26 8.40 12.18
N CYS A 74 -9.82 8.96 13.32
CA CYS A 74 -8.43 8.72 13.75
C CYS A 74 -8.11 7.25 14.09
N LEU A 75 -9.08 6.46 14.57
CA LEU A 75 -8.85 5.05 14.92
C LEU A 75 -9.03 4.11 13.72
N THR A 76 -9.95 4.42 12.80
CA THR A 76 -10.30 3.55 11.66
C THR A 76 -9.54 3.86 10.37
N ARG A 77 -8.56 4.78 10.40
CA ARG A 77 -7.72 5.13 9.25
C ARG A 77 -6.93 3.97 8.67
N TYR A 78 -6.57 2.99 9.50
CA TYR A 78 -5.81 1.82 9.12
C TYR A 78 -6.57 0.53 9.45
N LEU A 79 -6.54 -0.45 8.54
CA LEU A 79 -6.99 -1.81 8.86
C LEU A 79 -5.86 -2.60 9.53
N MET A 80 -4.62 -2.38 9.09
CA MET A 80 -3.45 -3.08 9.59
C MET A 80 -2.21 -2.19 9.58
N ALA A 81 -1.38 -2.28 10.60
CA ALA A 81 -0.12 -1.55 10.67
C ALA A 81 0.96 -2.34 11.43
N SER A 82 2.23 -2.11 11.09
CA SER A 82 3.34 -2.67 11.84
C SER A 82 3.42 -2.06 13.24
N TYR A 83 3.80 -2.86 14.23
CA TYR A 83 4.26 -2.31 15.50
C TYR A 83 5.56 -1.52 15.31
N SER A 84 5.72 -0.46 16.10
CA SER A 84 6.92 0.37 16.14
C SER A 84 7.16 0.92 17.55
N GLU A 85 8.40 1.33 17.80
CA GLU A 85 8.81 2.07 19.00
C GLU A 85 9.63 3.32 18.61
N PRO A 86 9.67 4.37 19.45
CA PRO A 86 10.40 5.61 19.16
C PRO A 86 11.93 5.46 18.98
N GLU A 87 12.52 4.39 19.52
CA GLU A 87 13.95 4.10 19.45
C GLU A 87 14.36 3.27 18.22
N TRP A 88 13.40 2.73 17.46
CA TRP A 88 13.70 1.92 16.27
C TRP A 88 13.95 2.85 15.08
N THR A 89 15.18 2.85 14.59
CA THR A 89 15.65 3.66 13.47
C THR A 89 16.02 2.78 12.28
N GLY A 90 16.27 3.39 11.12
CA GLY A 90 16.73 2.63 9.97
C GLY A 90 15.75 1.52 9.58
N TYR A 91 16.19 0.28 9.63
CA TYR A 91 15.35 -0.90 9.34
C TYR A 91 15.27 -1.86 10.55
N ASP A 92 15.42 -1.33 11.77
CA ASP A 92 15.48 -2.11 13.01
C ASP A 92 14.09 -2.39 13.62
N GLY A 93 13.02 -1.99 12.94
CA GLY A 93 11.65 -2.18 13.38
C GLY A 93 11.10 -3.59 13.13
N THR A 94 9.78 -3.71 13.00
CA THR A 94 9.12 -5.01 12.80
C THR A 94 9.65 -5.75 11.58
N HIS A 95 9.96 -7.04 11.72
CA HIS A 95 10.65 -7.79 10.66
C HIS A 95 10.26 -9.26 10.53
N ASP A 96 10.58 -9.88 9.39
CA ASP A 96 10.26 -11.28 9.08
C ASP A 96 8.76 -11.59 9.13
N VAL A 97 7.96 -10.77 8.44
CA VAL A 97 6.49 -10.88 8.45
C VAL A 97 5.97 -11.29 7.09
N VAL A 98 5.03 -12.24 7.08
CA VAL A 98 4.25 -12.60 5.90
C VAL A 98 2.80 -12.21 6.13
N ILE A 99 2.22 -11.44 5.21
CA ILE A 99 0.80 -11.13 5.14
C ILE A 99 0.30 -11.73 3.83
N SER A 100 -0.58 -12.74 3.91
CA SER A 100 -1.00 -13.48 2.72
C SER A 100 -2.50 -13.68 2.64
N GLY A 101 -3.08 -13.45 1.47
CA GLY A 101 -4.50 -13.68 1.20
C GLY A 101 -5.41 -12.57 1.72
N GLY A 102 -6.71 -12.77 1.53
CA GLY A 102 -7.75 -11.88 2.06
C GLY A 102 -8.01 -10.63 1.25
N ILE A 103 -9.08 -9.95 1.66
CA ILE A 103 -9.59 -8.72 1.06
C ILE A 103 -9.53 -7.62 2.11
N PHE A 104 -8.76 -6.58 1.85
CA PHE A 104 -8.68 -5.38 2.66
C PHE A 104 -9.65 -4.36 2.06
N ASP A 105 -10.73 -4.08 2.77
CA ASP A 105 -11.83 -3.24 2.29
C ASP A 105 -11.94 -1.96 3.15
N GLY A 106 -11.54 -0.84 2.56
CA GLY A 106 -11.66 0.49 3.18
C GLY A 106 -13.10 0.99 3.30
N ASN A 107 -14.07 0.21 2.79
CA ASN A 107 -15.51 0.46 2.75
C ASN A 107 -15.88 1.66 1.87
N GLY A 108 -16.35 1.37 0.65
CA GLY A 108 -16.64 2.37 -0.39
C GLY A 108 -17.78 3.35 -0.09
N ASN A 109 -18.43 3.24 1.07
CA ASN A 109 -19.41 4.23 1.54
C ASN A 109 -18.75 5.43 2.25
N PHE A 110 -17.47 5.33 2.58
CA PHE A 110 -16.72 6.36 3.32
C PHE A 110 -15.86 7.22 2.40
N ASN A 111 -15.72 8.49 2.74
CA ASN A 111 -14.90 9.48 2.01
C ASN A 111 -13.77 10.04 2.89
N GLU A 112 -13.69 9.59 4.13
CA GLU A 112 -12.62 9.89 5.08
C GLU A 112 -11.33 9.21 4.62
N LYS A 113 -10.21 9.86 4.92
CA LYS A 113 -8.87 9.38 4.57
C LYS A 113 -8.64 7.99 5.21
N CYS A 114 -8.12 7.05 4.44
CA CYS A 114 -7.65 5.77 4.97
C CYS A 114 -6.48 5.20 4.17
N THR A 115 -5.62 4.48 4.89
CA THR A 115 -4.58 3.64 4.31
C THR A 115 -4.83 2.22 4.79
N LEU A 116 -4.88 1.21 3.93
CA LEU A 116 -5.34 -0.11 4.38
C LEU A 116 -4.24 -0.87 5.14
N LEU A 117 -2.99 -0.74 4.69
CA LEU A 117 -1.83 -1.37 5.31
C LEU A 117 -0.66 -0.39 5.40
N ASN A 118 -0.10 -0.22 6.60
CA ASN A 118 1.07 0.62 6.83
C ASN A 118 2.26 -0.19 7.37
N THR A 119 3.46 0.11 6.89
CA THR A 119 4.72 -0.32 7.52
C THR A 119 5.59 0.88 7.86
N VAL A 120 6.32 0.81 8.97
CA VAL A 120 7.35 1.79 9.34
C VAL A 120 8.58 1.09 9.92
N HIS A 121 9.79 1.50 9.51
CA HIS A 121 11.07 0.92 9.94
C HIS A 121 11.21 -0.60 9.76
N CYS A 122 10.38 -1.20 8.90
CA CYS A 122 10.30 -2.65 8.81
C CYS A 122 11.46 -3.25 8.01
N ASN A 123 11.70 -4.54 8.20
CA ASN A 123 12.61 -5.31 7.36
C ASN A 123 12.04 -6.68 6.97
N ASN A 124 12.26 -7.13 5.74
CA ASN A 124 11.87 -8.47 5.30
C ASN A 124 10.35 -8.73 5.46
N ILE A 125 9.55 -7.94 4.74
CA ILE A 125 8.09 -8.07 4.73
C ILE A 125 7.64 -8.64 3.38
N LEU A 126 6.78 -9.66 3.43
CA LEU A 126 6.14 -10.23 2.26
C LEU A 126 4.63 -10.00 2.33
N ILE A 127 4.08 -9.29 1.35
CA ILE A 127 2.64 -9.10 1.16
C ILE A 127 2.26 -9.83 -0.11
N GLU A 128 1.44 -10.87 -0.02
CA GLU A 128 1.12 -11.70 -1.18
C GLU A 128 -0.31 -12.20 -1.31
N ASN A 129 -0.80 -12.30 -2.55
CA ASN A 129 -2.12 -12.85 -2.86
C ASN A 129 -3.28 -12.08 -2.19
N CYS A 130 -3.08 -10.78 -1.89
CA CYS A 130 -4.07 -9.93 -1.25
C CYS A 130 -4.90 -9.15 -2.28
N ARG A 131 -6.14 -8.79 -1.94
CA ARG A 131 -6.93 -7.82 -2.70
C ARG A 131 -7.20 -6.59 -1.85
N PHE A 132 -6.97 -5.41 -2.40
CA PHE A 132 -7.21 -4.13 -1.75
C PHE A 132 -8.30 -3.37 -2.51
N VAL A 133 -9.36 -2.93 -1.82
CA VAL A 133 -10.52 -2.25 -2.41
C VAL A 133 -10.98 -1.08 -1.55
N HIS A 134 -11.58 -0.08 -2.22
CA HIS A 134 -12.23 1.06 -1.56
C HIS A 134 -11.35 1.89 -0.62
N CYS A 135 -10.08 2.13 -0.99
CA CYS A 135 -9.25 3.12 -0.31
C CYS A 135 -9.77 4.53 -0.64
N SER A 136 -9.80 5.41 0.35
CA SER A 136 -10.28 6.78 0.20
C SER A 136 -9.15 7.75 0.53
N ARG A 137 -8.82 8.62 -0.44
CA ARG A 137 -7.94 9.80 -0.34
C ARG A 137 -6.46 9.60 0.04
N TRP A 138 -6.02 8.40 0.41
CA TRP A 138 -4.62 8.05 0.66
C TRP A 138 -4.28 6.77 -0.12
N HIS A 139 -3.62 5.80 0.49
CA HIS A 139 -2.87 4.74 -0.20
C HIS A 139 -3.42 3.37 0.20
N PHE A 140 -3.54 2.41 -0.72
CA PHE A 140 -3.88 1.05 -0.30
C PHE A 140 -2.79 0.49 0.62
N ILE A 141 -1.53 0.70 0.26
CA ILE A 141 -0.36 0.37 1.09
C ILE A 141 0.55 1.59 1.16
N GLU A 142 1.04 1.89 2.35
CA GLU A 142 2.02 2.95 2.60
C GLU A 142 3.24 2.35 3.33
N ILE A 143 4.38 2.34 2.65
CA ILE A 143 5.63 1.76 3.13
C ILE A 143 6.57 2.88 3.53
N ASN A 144 6.88 3.01 4.83
CA ASN A 144 7.69 4.10 5.37
C ASN A 144 9.04 3.57 5.86
N GLY A 145 10.16 4.09 5.35
CA GLY A 145 11.50 3.77 5.85
C GLY A 145 11.77 2.28 6.03
N THR A 146 11.31 1.45 5.09
CA THR A 146 11.28 -0.01 5.21
C THR A 146 12.18 -0.65 4.16
N ALA A 147 12.82 -1.77 4.49
CA ALA A 147 13.70 -2.48 3.56
C ALA A 147 13.35 -3.95 3.31
N ASN A 148 13.89 -4.49 2.22
CA ASN A 148 13.78 -5.91 1.85
C ASN A 148 12.31 -6.38 1.75
N THR A 149 11.45 -5.58 1.13
CA THR A 149 10.00 -5.85 1.10
C THR A 149 9.54 -6.27 -0.28
N THR A 150 8.71 -7.31 -0.34
CA THR A 150 8.09 -7.80 -1.59
C THR A 150 6.58 -7.71 -1.51
N ILE A 151 5.96 -7.05 -2.49
CA ILE A 151 4.51 -7.08 -2.74
C ILE A 151 4.27 -7.87 -4.01
N ARG A 152 3.57 -9.00 -3.93
CA ARG A 152 3.34 -9.86 -5.10
C ARG A 152 1.98 -10.50 -5.24
N ASN A 153 1.57 -10.75 -6.48
CA ASN A 153 0.29 -11.40 -6.79
C ASN A 153 -0.92 -10.69 -6.15
N CYS A 154 -0.83 -9.38 -5.89
CA CYS A 154 -1.90 -8.60 -5.28
C CYS A 154 -2.75 -7.91 -6.36
N VAL A 155 -3.99 -7.60 -5.99
CA VAL A 155 -4.91 -6.82 -6.83
C VAL A 155 -5.31 -5.55 -6.09
N PHE A 156 -5.05 -4.40 -6.70
CA PHE A 156 -5.46 -3.08 -6.22
C PHE A 156 -6.61 -2.61 -7.10
N ASP A 157 -7.82 -2.61 -6.54
CA ASP A 157 -9.06 -2.48 -7.29
C ASP A 157 -9.87 -1.26 -6.86
N GLY A 158 -9.84 -0.25 -7.74
CA GLY A 158 -10.65 0.95 -7.64
C GLY A 158 -9.85 2.21 -7.34
N PRO A 159 -10.45 3.38 -7.56
CA PRO A 159 -9.81 4.66 -7.30
C PRO A 159 -9.52 4.83 -5.81
N THR A 160 -8.40 5.47 -5.49
CA THR A 160 -8.21 6.14 -4.20
C THR A 160 -9.07 7.41 -4.25
N TYR A 161 -10.33 7.32 -3.84
CA TYR A 161 -11.31 8.40 -4.05
C TYR A 161 -10.75 9.75 -3.60
N THR A 162 -10.60 10.73 -4.49
CA THR A 162 -10.32 12.12 -4.12
C THR A 162 -11.27 13.11 -4.77
N TYR A 163 -11.56 14.16 -4.00
CA TYR A 163 -12.31 15.35 -4.37
C TYR A 163 -11.56 16.14 -5.46
N LYS A 164 -12.34 16.86 -6.27
CA LYS A 164 -12.09 17.26 -7.67
C LYS A 164 -11.03 18.31 -8.05
N PRO A 165 -10.16 18.89 -7.19
CA PRO A 165 -9.06 19.71 -7.70
C PRO A 165 -7.69 19.12 -7.34
N ALA A 166 -7.01 18.63 -8.39
CA ALA A 166 -5.56 18.60 -8.55
C ALA A 166 -4.72 18.14 -7.35
N GLU A 167 -4.33 16.86 -7.31
CA GLU A 167 -3.00 16.46 -6.88
C GLU A 167 -2.79 14.96 -7.17
N LEU A 168 -1.75 14.64 -7.95
CA LEU A 168 -1.36 13.28 -8.32
C LEU A 168 -0.59 12.56 -7.21
N LEU A 169 -1.00 12.81 -5.95
CA LEU A 169 -0.33 12.41 -4.71
C LEU A 169 -1.09 11.27 -4.01
N ASN A 170 -1.72 10.38 -4.80
CA ASN A 170 -2.57 9.31 -4.29
C ASN A 170 -2.15 7.98 -4.92
N GLU A 171 -0.90 7.60 -4.70
CA GLU A 171 -0.36 6.33 -5.17
C GLU A 171 -1.10 5.17 -4.52
N GLN A 172 -1.49 4.15 -5.30
CA GLN A 172 -2.10 2.95 -4.73
C GLN A 172 -1.14 2.27 -3.75
N VAL A 173 0.15 2.19 -4.11
CA VAL A 173 1.23 1.84 -3.21
C VAL A 173 2.21 3.01 -3.13
N GLN A 174 2.28 3.64 -1.96
CA GLN A 174 3.26 4.69 -1.69
C GLN A 174 4.49 4.13 -1.00
N LEU A 175 5.67 4.56 -1.47
CA LEU A 175 6.92 4.49 -0.75
C LEU A 175 7.16 5.86 -0.11
N ASP A 176 7.55 5.91 1.16
CA ASP A 176 7.85 7.17 1.84
C ASP A 176 8.96 7.01 2.89
N LEU A 177 9.43 8.12 3.41
CA LEU A 177 10.41 8.17 4.48
C LEU A 177 9.73 8.10 5.86
N SER A 178 10.46 7.62 6.87
CA SER A 178 10.05 7.66 8.28
C SER A 178 10.16 9.07 8.86
N ARG A 179 9.15 9.90 8.58
CA ARG A 179 9.04 11.26 9.12
C ARG A 179 7.67 11.51 9.74
N HIS A 180 7.63 12.15 10.90
CA HIS A 180 6.37 12.61 11.47
C HIS A 180 5.63 13.52 10.47
N GLY A 181 4.42 13.11 10.08
CA GLY A 181 3.60 13.83 9.11
C GLY A 181 3.75 13.39 7.65
N SER A 182 4.64 12.44 7.31
CA SER A 182 4.61 11.78 5.99
C SER A 182 3.37 10.90 5.87
N TYR A 183 3.03 10.16 6.92
CA TYR A 183 1.78 9.41 7.05
C TYR A 183 0.98 9.83 8.30
N GLY A 184 -0.29 9.41 8.36
CA GLY A 184 -1.17 9.71 9.49
C GLY A 184 -0.83 8.90 10.76
N PRO A 185 -1.14 9.41 11.98
CA PRO A 185 -0.85 8.67 13.21
C PRO A 185 -1.59 7.33 13.27
N VAL A 186 -0.88 6.27 13.68
CA VAL A 186 -1.43 4.92 13.88
C VAL A 186 -1.80 4.74 15.35
N TYR A 187 -3.02 4.29 15.62
CA TYR A 187 -3.48 3.93 16.96
C TYR A 187 -3.82 2.44 17.00
N ASN A 188 -3.49 1.78 18.11
CA ASN A 188 -3.96 0.41 18.34
C ASN A 188 -5.46 0.38 18.69
N CYS A 189 -6.01 -0.83 18.82
CA CYS A 189 -7.43 -1.04 19.16
C CYS A 189 -7.88 -0.47 20.53
N ASP A 190 -6.95 -0.09 21.42
CA ASP A 190 -7.25 0.56 22.70
C ASP A 190 -7.15 2.11 22.61
N GLY A 191 -6.89 2.65 21.41
CA GLY A 191 -6.69 4.08 21.18
C GLY A 191 -5.32 4.62 21.63
N LYS A 192 -4.35 3.73 21.92
CA LYS A 192 -2.98 4.12 22.20
C LYS A 192 -2.23 4.38 20.89
N LEU A 193 -1.57 5.54 20.80
CA LEU A 193 -0.67 5.86 19.69
C LEU A 193 0.47 4.82 19.63
N ILE A 194 0.71 4.29 18.44
CA ILE A 194 1.92 3.53 18.10
C ILE A 194 2.89 4.55 17.51
N ASP A 195 3.86 4.97 18.33
CA ASP A 195 4.83 6.00 17.96
C ASP A 195 6.05 5.35 17.26
N PHE A 196 6.83 6.16 16.56
CA PHE A 196 7.98 5.72 15.78
C PHE A 196 9.08 6.78 15.75
N CYS A 197 10.31 6.36 15.41
CA CYS A 197 11.40 7.30 15.25
C CYS A 197 11.23 8.14 13.98
N SER A 198 11.26 9.47 14.10
CA SER A 198 11.30 10.35 12.93
C SER A 198 12.75 10.64 12.57
N ASP A 199 13.37 9.79 11.75
CA ASP A 199 14.79 9.86 11.39
C ASP A 199 15.05 10.05 9.88
N ASP A 200 13.99 10.21 9.09
CA ASP A 200 14.03 10.36 7.63
C ASP A 200 14.59 9.15 6.86
N THR A 201 14.63 7.96 7.46
CA THR A 201 14.98 6.73 6.76
C THR A 201 14.07 6.51 5.55
N THR A 202 14.67 6.23 4.40
CA THR A 202 13.97 5.97 3.14
C THR A 202 13.83 4.47 2.87
N CYS A 203 12.92 4.07 1.98
CA CYS A 203 12.82 2.67 1.55
C CYS A 203 14.03 2.18 0.74
N SER A 204 14.38 0.90 0.91
CA SER A 204 15.45 0.22 0.15
C SER A 204 15.10 -1.23 -0.20
N ASN A 205 15.53 -1.73 -1.35
CA ASN A 205 15.31 -3.13 -1.76
C ASN A 205 13.81 -3.51 -1.75
N ILE A 206 13.02 -2.77 -2.53
CA ILE A 206 11.57 -3.01 -2.65
C ILE A 206 11.29 -3.71 -3.97
N VAL A 207 10.53 -4.80 -3.93
CA VAL A 207 10.10 -5.55 -5.12
C VAL A 207 8.58 -5.53 -5.21
N LEU A 208 8.05 -5.04 -6.33
CA LEU A 208 6.64 -5.15 -6.67
C LEU A 208 6.50 -6.01 -7.92
N GLU A 209 5.96 -7.23 -7.76
CA GLU A 209 5.89 -8.19 -8.86
C GLU A 209 4.56 -8.91 -9.05
N ASN A 210 4.17 -9.17 -10.31
CA ASN A 210 2.96 -9.93 -10.64
C ASN A 210 1.67 -9.34 -10.06
N ASN A 211 1.62 -8.03 -9.80
CA ASN A 211 0.43 -7.36 -9.28
C ASN A 211 -0.45 -6.81 -10.40
N ILE A 212 -1.72 -6.58 -10.09
CA ILE A 212 -2.67 -5.90 -10.96
C ILE A 212 -3.11 -4.61 -10.27
N PHE A 213 -2.80 -3.48 -10.89
CA PHE A 213 -3.22 -2.15 -10.44
C PHE A 213 -4.30 -1.64 -11.39
N LYS A 214 -5.54 -1.51 -10.89
CA LYS A 214 -6.61 -0.84 -11.63
C LYS A 214 -6.56 0.65 -11.34
N CYS A 215 -5.80 1.36 -12.16
CA CYS A 215 -5.36 2.73 -11.93
C CYS A 215 -6.34 3.76 -12.52
N ASP A 216 -7.55 3.83 -11.96
CA ASP A 216 -8.64 4.75 -12.36
C ASP A 216 -8.30 6.24 -12.10
N GLY A 217 -7.31 6.77 -12.82
CA GLY A 217 -6.89 8.17 -12.73
C GLY A 217 -5.70 8.46 -11.80
N PHE A 218 -5.12 7.44 -11.15
CA PHE A 218 -4.13 7.58 -10.09
C PHE A 218 -2.86 6.76 -10.34
N PRO A 219 -1.69 7.16 -9.80
CA PRO A 219 -0.48 6.35 -9.90
C PRO A 219 -0.66 5.00 -9.20
N GLY A 220 -0.18 3.92 -9.82
CA GLY A 220 -0.20 2.60 -9.18
C GLY A 220 0.86 2.50 -8.08
N ILE A 221 2.06 3.02 -8.35
CA ILE A 221 3.21 2.96 -7.46
C ILE A 221 3.91 4.31 -7.48
N GLY A 222 4.37 4.77 -6.33
CA GLY A 222 5.28 5.90 -6.34
C GLY A 222 5.57 6.52 -5.00
N HIS A 223 6.06 7.75 -5.06
CA HIS A 223 6.21 8.65 -3.93
C HIS A 223 6.21 10.09 -4.41
N HIS A 224 5.92 11.00 -3.48
CA HIS A 224 5.87 12.42 -3.78
C HIS A 224 6.63 13.34 -2.81
N GLY A 225 7.33 12.78 -1.82
CA GLY A 225 8.31 13.48 -1.00
C GLY A 225 9.64 13.71 -1.71
N ASP A 226 10.48 14.59 -1.17
CA ASP A 226 11.89 14.75 -1.59
C ASP A 226 12.75 13.74 -0.81
N CYS A 227 12.83 12.50 -1.30
CA CYS A 227 13.49 11.41 -0.61
C CYS A 227 14.13 10.37 -1.55
N ASN A 228 15.26 9.81 -1.10
CA ASN A 228 16.04 8.85 -1.88
C ASN A 228 15.69 7.40 -1.56
N HIS A 229 14.60 6.90 -2.14
CA HIS A 229 14.33 5.48 -2.19
C HIS A 229 15.32 4.78 -3.13
N ASN A 230 15.89 3.65 -2.73
CA ASN A 230 16.91 2.97 -3.54
C ASN A 230 16.61 1.49 -3.80
N ASN A 231 17.09 0.99 -4.93
CA ASN A 231 16.92 -0.40 -5.37
C ASN A 231 15.45 -0.84 -5.39
N ILE A 232 14.69 -0.24 -6.29
CA ILE A 232 13.25 -0.49 -6.44
C ILE A 232 13.03 -1.28 -7.73
N ILE A 233 12.50 -2.49 -7.62
CA ILE A 233 12.24 -3.38 -8.75
C ILE A 233 10.74 -3.52 -8.95
N ILE A 234 10.25 -3.09 -10.11
CA ILE A 234 8.85 -3.16 -10.49
C ILE A 234 8.77 -4.04 -11.74
N ARG A 235 8.24 -5.27 -11.60
CA ARG A 235 8.24 -6.22 -12.70
C ARG A 235 7.00 -7.07 -12.87
N ASN A 236 6.69 -7.46 -14.10
CA ASN A 236 5.58 -8.37 -14.40
C ASN A 236 4.21 -7.88 -13.88
N ASN A 237 4.05 -6.57 -13.64
CA ASN A 237 2.78 -6.02 -13.18
C ASN A 237 1.90 -5.61 -14.37
N ILE A 238 0.60 -5.54 -14.13
CA ILE A 238 -0.37 -4.97 -15.06
C ILE A 238 -0.88 -3.66 -14.44
N PHE A 239 -0.69 -2.56 -15.15
CA PHE A 239 -1.27 -1.26 -14.84
C PHE A 239 -2.44 -1.02 -15.79
N ASP A 240 -3.65 -1.32 -15.31
CA ASP A 240 -4.89 -1.25 -16.05
C ASP A 240 -5.57 0.11 -15.81
N GLY A 241 -5.45 1.04 -16.78
CA GLY A 241 -6.02 2.39 -16.69
C GLY A 241 -7.16 2.73 -17.68
N PRO A 242 -8.19 1.87 -17.92
CA PRO A 242 -9.23 2.14 -18.91
C PRO A 242 -10.27 3.15 -18.38
N SER A 243 -10.15 4.39 -18.88
CA SER A 243 -11.18 5.44 -19.01
C SER A 243 -12.27 5.49 -17.93
N GLY A 244 -11.90 5.87 -16.71
CA GLY A 244 -12.79 6.66 -15.88
C GLY A 244 -12.88 8.09 -16.41
N SER A 245 -14.04 8.73 -16.26
CA SER A 245 -14.38 10.08 -16.72
C SER A 245 -13.64 11.22 -16.00
N HIS A 246 -12.54 10.92 -15.29
CA HIS A 246 -11.97 11.79 -14.27
C HIS A 246 -10.44 11.83 -14.36
N SER A 247 -9.93 13.01 -14.76
CA SER A 247 -8.53 13.44 -14.86
C SER A 247 -7.64 12.66 -15.85
N GLY A 248 -7.08 13.38 -16.82
CA GLY A 248 -6.17 12.88 -17.86
C GLY A 248 -4.78 12.40 -17.38
N SER A 249 -4.68 11.71 -16.25
CA SER A 249 -3.47 11.05 -15.76
C SER A 249 -3.83 9.60 -15.43
N ARG A 250 -3.16 8.62 -16.07
CA ARG A 250 -3.71 7.26 -16.18
C ARG A 250 -2.62 6.22 -15.98
N GLY A 251 -2.81 5.30 -15.03
CA GLY A 251 -2.00 4.08 -14.84
C GLY A 251 -0.50 4.24 -15.07
N TYR A 252 0.21 4.80 -14.10
CA TYR A 252 1.65 5.01 -14.21
C TYR A 252 2.36 4.87 -12.86
N ILE A 253 3.67 4.73 -12.95
CA ILE A 253 4.62 4.73 -11.83
C ILE A 253 5.17 6.15 -11.71
N ILE A 254 5.25 6.69 -10.50
CA ILE A 254 5.78 8.04 -10.26
C ILE A 254 6.88 8.04 -9.20
N PHE A 255 8.03 8.61 -9.55
CA PHE A 255 9.06 8.93 -8.58
C PHE A 255 9.37 10.42 -8.68
N ARG A 256 8.98 11.18 -7.66
CA ARG A 256 9.41 12.58 -7.48
C ARG A 256 10.86 12.56 -6.94
N PRO A 257 11.61 13.67 -6.94
CA PRO A 257 13.06 13.55 -7.03
C PRO A 257 13.69 12.85 -5.83
N GLN A 258 14.82 12.21 -6.18
CA GLN A 258 15.80 11.47 -5.37
C GLN A 258 15.76 9.94 -5.38
N ALA A 259 14.80 9.21 -5.95
CA ALA A 259 14.94 7.74 -6.00
C ALA A 259 16.04 7.24 -6.98
N THR A 260 16.81 6.22 -6.59
CA THR A 260 17.92 5.64 -7.36
C THR A 260 17.79 4.13 -7.56
N GLU A 261 18.49 3.58 -8.55
CA GLU A 261 18.53 2.13 -8.83
C GLU A 261 17.12 1.54 -9.05
N ILE A 262 16.30 2.24 -9.83
CA ILE A 262 14.95 1.82 -10.18
C ILE A 262 15.03 0.91 -11.40
N THR A 263 14.47 -0.30 -11.31
CA THR A 263 14.30 -1.22 -12.44
C THR A 263 12.82 -1.42 -12.71
N VAL A 264 12.37 -1.07 -13.92
CA VAL A 264 10.99 -1.29 -14.38
C VAL A 264 11.04 -2.23 -15.58
N GLU A 265 10.66 -3.49 -15.38
CA GLU A 265 10.80 -4.52 -16.43
C GLU A 265 9.58 -5.42 -16.63
N ASN A 266 9.30 -5.82 -17.86
CA ASN A 266 8.26 -6.80 -18.18
C ASN A 266 6.85 -6.44 -17.67
N ASN A 267 6.55 -5.15 -17.47
CA ASN A 267 5.22 -4.69 -17.09
C ASN A 267 4.34 -4.46 -18.31
N VAL A 268 3.02 -4.52 -18.11
CA VAL A 268 2.01 -4.14 -19.11
C VAL A 268 1.31 -2.87 -18.63
N PHE A 269 1.44 -1.78 -19.39
CA PHE A 269 0.70 -0.54 -19.17
C PHE A 269 -0.43 -0.43 -20.19
N ILE A 270 -1.67 -0.35 -19.71
CA ILE A 270 -2.87 -0.30 -20.54
C ILE A 270 -3.45 1.11 -20.48
N ALA A 271 -3.32 1.84 -21.58
CA ALA A 271 -3.97 3.12 -21.80
C ALA A 271 -5.40 2.93 -22.37
N PRO A 272 -6.27 3.93 -22.27
CA PRO A 272 -7.59 3.89 -22.91
C PRO A 272 -7.57 3.83 -24.44
N GLU A 273 -8.68 3.38 -25.01
CA GLU A 273 -8.88 3.28 -26.47
C GLU A 273 -9.31 4.60 -27.14
N ASN A 274 -9.79 5.59 -26.39
CA ASN A 274 -10.32 6.85 -26.96
C ASN A 274 -9.28 7.99 -27.00
N GLU A 275 -9.12 8.61 -28.18
CA GLU A 275 -8.12 9.66 -28.48
C GLU A 275 -8.36 11.03 -27.81
N TYR A 276 -9.56 11.29 -27.29
CA TYR A 276 -9.97 12.64 -26.84
C TYR A 276 -9.25 13.16 -25.59
N ASP A 277 -8.56 12.29 -24.87
CA ASP A 277 -7.75 12.64 -23.73
C ASP A 277 -6.51 11.75 -23.81
N SER A 278 -5.37 12.41 -24.03
CA SER A 278 -4.06 11.86 -24.39
C SER A 278 -3.14 11.86 -23.16
N PRO A 279 -3.33 10.90 -22.25
CA PRO A 279 -2.70 10.90 -20.94
C PRO A 279 -1.24 10.50 -21.01
N ASN A 280 -0.54 10.85 -19.95
CA ASN A 280 0.74 10.25 -19.59
C ASN A 280 0.49 8.81 -19.12
N VAL A 281 1.21 7.84 -19.68
CA VAL A 281 1.12 6.41 -19.30
C VAL A 281 2.52 5.86 -19.19
N GLY A 282 2.78 5.03 -18.18
CA GLY A 282 4.07 4.37 -18.01
C GLY A 282 4.85 4.83 -16.79
N ILE A 283 5.93 5.58 -17.00
CA ILE A 283 6.90 5.91 -15.95
C ILE A 283 7.15 7.42 -15.93
N VAL A 284 7.03 8.04 -14.75
CA VAL A 284 7.36 9.45 -14.55
C VAL A 284 8.46 9.58 -13.51
N ILE A 285 9.57 10.22 -13.89
CA ILE A 285 10.68 10.50 -12.98
C ILE A 285 11.03 11.99 -13.06
N GLU A 286 10.89 12.68 -11.93
CA GLU A 286 11.30 14.08 -11.78
C GLU A 286 12.76 14.19 -11.31
N ASN A 287 13.50 15.16 -11.87
CA ASN A 287 14.94 15.37 -11.65
C ASN A 287 15.79 14.08 -11.61
N PRO A 288 15.73 13.19 -12.62
CA PRO A 288 16.52 11.97 -12.59
C PRO A 288 18.02 12.31 -12.58
N VAL A 289 18.74 11.82 -11.57
CA VAL A 289 20.19 11.65 -11.69
C VAL A 289 20.43 10.67 -12.86
N PRO A 290 21.47 10.86 -13.70
CA PRO A 290 21.78 9.90 -14.76
C PRO A 290 21.88 8.47 -14.22
N ASP A 291 21.43 7.49 -15.01
CA ASP A 291 21.49 6.05 -14.70
C ASP A 291 20.62 5.56 -13.52
N THR A 292 19.63 6.34 -13.05
CA THR A 292 18.71 5.92 -11.98
C THR A 292 17.59 4.99 -12.40
N LEU A 293 17.25 4.94 -13.70
CA LEU A 293 16.18 4.09 -14.23
C LEU A 293 16.72 3.11 -15.28
N THR A 294 16.54 1.82 -15.01
CA THR A 294 16.65 0.74 -15.99
C THR A 294 15.25 0.33 -16.45
N GLU A 295 14.94 0.52 -17.73
CA GLU A 295 13.68 0.10 -18.35
C GLU A 295 13.92 -1.05 -19.34
N LYS A 296 13.18 -2.16 -19.22
CA LYS A 296 13.33 -3.33 -20.11
C LYS A 296 11.99 -3.98 -20.42
N GLU A 297 11.75 -4.31 -21.70
CA GLU A 297 10.67 -5.25 -22.09
C GLU A 297 9.25 -4.86 -21.63
N ASN A 298 8.99 -3.59 -21.28
CA ASN A 298 7.65 -3.15 -20.92
C ASN A 298 6.76 -3.03 -22.17
N LEU A 299 5.53 -3.52 -22.06
CA LEU A 299 4.50 -3.44 -23.09
C LEU A 299 3.55 -2.28 -22.79
N TYR A 300 3.27 -1.47 -23.81
CA TYR A 300 2.36 -0.32 -23.72
C TYR A 300 1.24 -0.51 -24.74
N LEU A 301 -0.01 -0.54 -24.27
CA LEU A 301 -1.21 -0.77 -25.07
C LEU A 301 -2.12 0.47 -25.02
N GLY A 302 -2.96 0.66 -26.04
CA GLY A 302 -3.91 1.79 -26.13
C GLY A 302 -3.31 3.08 -26.71
N HIS A 303 -4.02 4.21 -26.54
CA HIS A 303 -3.61 5.53 -27.04
C HIS A 303 -2.89 6.34 -25.95
N PHE A 304 -1.63 6.72 -26.21
CA PHE A 304 -0.79 7.53 -25.32
C PHE A 304 0.16 8.42 -26.13
N THR A 305 0.60 9.54 -25.55
CA THR A 305 1.52 10.50 -26.20
C THR A 305 2.98 10.18 -25.94
N GLU A 306 3.32 9.81 -24.71
CA GLU A 306 4.68 9.50 -24.28
C GLU A 306 4.64 8.42 -23.19
N LYS A 307 5.64 7.52 -23.23
CA LYS A 307 5.74 6.32 -22.38
C LYS A 307 6.51 6.57 -21.08
N VAL A 308 7.51 7.45 -21.17
CA VAL A 308 8.43 7.73 -20.07
C VAL A 308 8.72 9.21 -20.07
N PHE A 309 8.39 9.88 -18.98
CA PHE A 309 8.62 11.29 -18.80
C PHE A 309 9.82 11.52 -17.88
N ARG A 310 10.80 12.30 -18.36
CA ARG A 310 11.97 12.74 -17.60
C ARG A 310 12.03 14.27 -17.62
N GLY A 311 11.97 14.93 -16.47
CA GLY A 311 12.15 16.38 -16.42
C GLY A 311 11.62 17.07 -15.16
N ASP A 312 11.96 18.34 -15.03
CA ASP A 312 11.58 19.16 -13.89
C ASP A 312 10.17 19.74 -14.10
N ASN A 313 9.33 19.71 -13.05
CA ASN A 313 8.01 20.34 -13.04
C ASN A 313 7.03 19.83 -14.11
N ILE A 314 7.01 18.52 -14.39
CA ILE A 314 6.02 17.91 -15.30
C ILE A 314 4.57 18.20 -14.83
N TYR A 315 4.41 18.58 -13.55
CA TYR A 315 3.12 18.82 -12.90
C TYR A 315 2.85 20.28 -12.44
N LYS A 316 3.66 21.27 -12.84
CA LYS A 316 3.27 22.69 -12.66
C LYS A 316 2.38 23.16 -13.82
N LYS A 317 1.16 22.63 -13.92
CA LYS A 317 0.05 23.25 -14.67
C LYS A 317 -1.26 23.06 -13.94
#